data_AF-W1XA82-F1
#
_entry.id   AF-W1XA82-F1
#
_cell.length_a   1.000
_cell.length_b   1.000
_cell.length_c   1.000
_cell.angle_alpha   90.00
_cell.angle_beta   90.00
_cell.angle_gamma   90.00
#
_symmetry.space_group_name_H-M   'P 1'
#
loop_
_entity.id
_entity.type
_entity.pdbx_description
1 polymer ?
#
loop_
_entity_poly.entity_id
_entity_poly.type
_entity_poly.pdbx_seq_one_letter_code
_entity_poly.pdbx_strand_id
1 'polypeptide(L)' 'MTVIYQTTITRIGASATDALSDQMLITFREGAPADLEEYCFIHCHGE' A
#
# COMPACT_ATOMS: atom_id res chain seq x y z
N MET A 1 -23.87 -3.65 -2.17
CA MET A 1 -22.44 -3.90 -2.44
C MET A 1 -21.77 -3.92 -1.08
N THR A 2 -21.52 -5.11 -0.54
CA THR A 2 -21.09 -5.27 0.86
C THR A 2 -19.57 -5.21 0.89
N VAL A 3 -19.01 -4.17 1.49
CA VAL A 3 -17.56 -4.07 1.72
C VAL A 3 -17.20 -5.12 2.76
N ILE A 4 -16.46 -6.15 2.35
CA ILE A 4 -16.03 -7.25 3.22
C ILE A 4 -14.68 -6.97 3.89
N TYR A 5 -13.95 -5.98 3.38
CA TYR A 5 -12.64 -5.59 3.89
C TYR A 5 -12.38 -4.13 3.54
N GLN A 6 -11.98 -3.35 4.54
CA GLN A 6 -11.56 -1.97 4.38
C GLN A 6 -10.26 -1.77 5.15
N THR A 7 -9.29 -1.10 4.53
CA THR A 7 -8.04 -0.71 5.18
C THR A 7 -7.69 0.72 4.80
N THR A 8 -6.87 1.36 5.63
CA THR A 8 -6.42 2.74 5.42
C THR A 8 -4.93 2.72 5.08
N ILE A 9 -4.59 3.28 3.92
CA ILE A 9 -3.19 3.47 3.51
C ILE A 9 -2.62 4.63 4.33
N THR A 10 -1.57 4.39 5.10
CA THR A 10 -0.91 5.40 5.94
C THR A 10 0.27 6.05 5.21
N ARG A 11 0.96 5.31 4.33
CA ARG A 11 2.05 5.83 3.48
C ARG A 11 1.97 5.25 2.08
N ILE A 12 2.29 6.10 1.10
CA ILE A 12 2.36 5.73 -0.32
C ILE A 12 3.78 6.04 -0.77
N GLY A 13 4.49 5.03 -1.27
CA GLY A 13 5.79 5.21 -1.89
C GLY A 13 5.71 6.05 -3.18
N ALA A 14 6.77 6.80 -3.49
CA ALA A 14 6.83 7.64 -4.69
C ALA A 14 6.64 6.83 -5.98
N SER A 15 7.26 5.65 -6.05
CA SER A 15 7.17 4.70 -7.16
C SER A 15 5.94 3.79 -7.08
N ALA A 16 5.27 3.72 -5.93
CA ALA A 16 4.04 2.92 -5.76
C ALA A 16 2.91 3.40 -6.70
N THR A 17 2.86 4.71 -6.97
CA THR A 17 1.88 5.31 -7.90
C THR A 17 2.13 4.90 -9.35
N ASP A 18 3.40 4.70 -9.72
CA ASP A 18 3.78 4.25 -11.07
C ASP A 18 3.30 2.81 -11.31
N ALA A 19 3.55 1.92 -10.33
CA ALA A 19 3.01 0.56 -10.35
C ALA A 19 1.47 0.56 -10.44
N LEU A 20 0.79 1.44 -9.69
CA LEU A 20 -0.67 1.58 -9.77
C LEU A 20 -1.13 2.04 -11.15
N SER A 21 -0.38 2.93 -11.80
CA SER A 21 -0.63 3.37 -13.18
C SER A 21 -0.50 2.22 -14.18
N ASP A 22 0.40 1.27 -13.92
CA ASP A 22 0.53 0.01 -14.67
C ASP A 22 -0.50 -1.06 -14.22
N GLN A 23 -1.52 -0.66 -13.46
CA GLN A 23 -2.58 -1.54 -12.97
C GLN A 23 -2.07 -2.60 -11.97
N MET A 24 -0.92 -2.34 -11.34
CA MET A 24 -0.26 -3.20 -10.35
C MET A 24 -0.24 -2.55 -8.97
N LEU A 25 -1.00 -3.11 -8.02
CA LEU A 25 -1.04 -2.61 -6.65
C LEU A 25 -0.19 -3.49 -5.73
N ILE A 26 0.87 -2.92 -5.17
CA ILE A 26 1.75 -3.61 -4.21
C ILE A 26 1.48 -3.05 -2.81
N THR A 27 0.77 -3.81 -1.97
CA THR A 27 0.47 -3.40 -0.59
C THR A 27 1.40 -4.07 0.41
N PHE A 28 1.93 -3.32 1.37
CA PHE A 28 2.71 -3.85 2.49
C PHE A 28 2.09 -3.45 3.83
N ARG A 29 2.36 -4.26 4.86
CA ARG A 29 2.07 -3.91 6.24
C ARG A 29 3.11 -2.92 6.78
N GLU A 30 2.75 -2.21 7.84
CA GLU A 30 3.69 -1.35 8.57
C GLU A 30 4.96 -2.13 8.96
N GLY A 31 6.13 -1.52 8.74
CA GLY A 31 7.44 -2.15 8.94
C GLY A 31 8.11 -2.69 7.66
N ALA A 32 7.62 -2.30 6.48
CA ALA A 32 8.40 -2.50 5.25
C ALA A 32 9.76 -1.80 5.38
N PRO A 33 10.86 -2.43 4.92
CA PRO A 33 12.17 -1.79 4.90
C PRO A 33 12.13 -0.54 4.01
N ALA A 34 12.90 0.49 4.37
CA ALA A 34 12.90 1.80 3.70
C ALA A 34 13.09 1.71 2.17
N ASP A 35 13.83 0.71 1.71
CA ASP A 35 14.09 0.41 0.28
C ASP A 35 12.83 -0.06 -0.48
N LEU A 36 11.89 -0.71 0.22
CA LEU A 36 10.62 -1.17 -0.35
C LEU A 36 9.48 -0.19 -0.12
N GLU A 37 9.59 0.68 0.90
CA GLU A 37 8.58 1.72 1.18
C GLU A 37 8.34 2.64 -0.02
N GLU A 38 9.35 2.87 -0.87
CA GLU A 38 9.23 3.73 -2.05
C GLU A 38 8.37 3.09 -3.17
N TYR A 39 8.22 1.76 -3.20
CA TYR A 39 7.45 1.02 -4.20
C TYR A 39 6.10 0.51 -3.68
N CYS A 40 5.81 0.65 -2.38
CA CYS A 40 4.68 -0.02 -1.74
C CYS A 40 3.62 0.94 -1.18
N PHE A 41 2.38 0.47 -1.14
CA PHE A 41 1.28 1.07 -0.39
C PHE A 41 1.29 0.49 1.02
N ILE A 42 1.77 1.27 1.98
CA ILE A 42 1.80 0.86 3.37
C ILE A 42 0.43 1.11 3.96
N HIS A 43 -0.22 0.02 4.36
CA HIS A 43 -1.48 0.09 5.10
C HIS A 43 -1.27 -0.44 6.50
N CYS A 44 -1.94 0.21 7.44
CA CYS A 44 -2.11 -0.35 8.77
C CYS A 44 -3.44 -1.10 8.76
N HIS A 45 -3.38 -2.42 8.92
CA HIS A 45 -4.58 -3.18 9.27
C HIS A 45 -4.89 -2.80 10.72
N GLY A 46 -5.87 -1.90 10.91
CA GLY A 46 -6.43 -1.64 12.22
C GLY A 46 -6.97 -2.95 12.78
N GLU A 47 -6.67 -3.20 14.05
CA GLU A 47 -7.08 -4.39 14.82
C GLU A 47 -8.56 -4.77 14.65
#